data_AF-A0A975RJR6-F1
#
_entry.id   AF-A0A975RJR6-F1
#
_cell.length_a   1.000
_cell.length_b   1.000
_cell.length_c   1.000
_cell.angle_alpha   90.00
_cell.angle_beta   90.00
_cell.angle_gamma   90.00
#
_symmetry.space_group_name_H-M   'P 1'
#
loop_
_entity.id
_entity.type
_entity.pdbx_description
1 polymer ?
#
loop_
_entity_poly.entity_id
_entity_poly.type
_entity_poly.pdbx_seq_one_letter_code
_entity_poly.pdbx_strand_id
1 'polypeptide(L)'
;MTPSSTTTHPARFLLLGDSHAGPIGRAAKAARIPFHGGPLGAGREFNAEFFDASDADVAFRGADAERHYRDFLGELGITRLADLGVPLVSTFGFGVHFVATKENWTVYRGRDGAFPPGFLTSGLFDDIVVAHARGALRFYRHARSFGIRVLAVLPPQRVPPLSDAAVFQAAQDTLASALTGSGVEIVDLRARVTDESGAQRPELCETGDPIHGNLAFGRLLLDRGL
;
A
#
# COMPACT_ATOMS: atom_id res chain seq x y z
N MET A 1 -31.45 -4.48 35.00
CA MET A 1 -30.80 -4.77 33.70
C MET A 1 -30.61 -3.45 32.99
N THR A 2 -29.37 -2.97 32.92
CA THR A 2 -29.01 -1.76 32.17
C THR A 2 -28.74 -2.20 30.73
N PRO A 3 -29.43 -1.65 29.71
CA PRO A 3 -29.10 -1.96 28.33
C PRO A 3 -27.78 -1.23 28.00
N SER A 4 -26.70 -1.99 27.82
CA SER A 4 -25.49 -1.46 27.18
C SER A 4 -25.82 -1.22 25.71
N SER A 5 -26.08 0.04 25.37
CA SER A 5 -26.05 0.50 23.99
C SER A 5 -24.60 0.54 23.53
N THR A 6 -24.09 -0.54 22.95
CA THR A 6 -22.89 -0.52 22.13
C THR A 6 -23.26 -0.04 20.75
N THR A 7 -23.50 1.26 20.60
CA THR A 7 -23.43 1.91 19.28
C THR A 7 -21.97 1.91 18.85
N THR A 8 -21.50 0.78 18.29
CA THR A 8 -20.29 0.77 17.46
C THR A 8 -20.60 1.62 16.24
N HIS A 9 -19.88 2.75 16.11
CA HIS A 9 -19.99 3.57 14.92
C HIS A 9 -19.65 2.71 13.68
N PRO A 10 -20.40 2.83 12.58
CA PRO A 10 -20.09 2.07 11.37
C PRO A 10 -18.68 2.41 10.91
N ALA A 11 -17.94 1.39 10.49
CA ALA A 11 -16.59 1.57 9.97
C ALA A 11 -16.58 2.57 8.80
N ARG A 12 -15.54 3.38 8.72
CA ARG A 12 -15.35 4.36 7.64
C ARG A 12 -14.61 3.80 6.43
N PHE A 13 -13.83 2.73 6.62
CA PHE A 13 -13.11 2.02 5.57
C PHE A 13 -12.67 0.64 6.04
N LEU A 14 -12.31 -0.22 5.09
CA LEU A 14 -11.54 -1.44 5.30
C LEU A 14 -10.08 -1.18 4.91
N LEU A 15 -9.13 -1.51 5.77
CA LEU A 15 -7.69 -1.37 5.52
C LEU A 15 -7.05 -2.73 5.26
N LEU A 16 -6.53 -2.98 4.07
CA LEU A 16 -5.81 -4.21 3.74
C LEU A 16 -4.44 -3.88 3.16
N GLY A 17 -3.37 -4.41 3.72
CA GLY A 17 -2.06 -4.08 3.21
C GLY A 17 -0.94 -4.94 3.76
N ASP A 18 0.27 -4.54 3.42
CA ASP A 18 1.48 -5.01 4.06
C ASP A 18 1.72 -4.29 5.40
N SER A 19 2.94 -4.37 5.94
CA SER A 19 3.33 -3.72 7.18
C SER A 19 3.16 -2.19 7.19
N HIS A 20 3.08 -1.52 6.01
CA HIS A 20 2.79 -0.09 5.93
C HIS A 20 1.33 0.25 6.31
N ALA A 21 0.42 -0.72 6.34
CA ALA A 21 -0.91 -0.54 6.91
C ALA A 21 -0.88 -0.32 8.44
N GLY A 22 0.16 -0.80 9.12
CA GLY A 22 0.29 -0.72 10.58
C GLY A 22 0.21 0.72 11.12
N PRO A 23 1.08 1.65 10.68
CA PRO A 23 1.02 3.06 11.07
C PRO A 23 -0.33 3.74 10.79
N ILE A 24 -0.99 3.41 9.68
CA ILE A 24 -2.31 3.95 9.32
C ILE A 24 -3.35 3.51 10.34
N GLY A 25 -3.39 2.21 10.64
CA GLY A 25 -4.30 1.66 11.65
C GLY A 25 -4.04 2.22 13.05
N ARG A 26 -2.77 2.41 13.44
CA ARG A 26 -2.42 3.06 14.72
C ARG A 26 -2.92 4.50 14.78
N ALA A 27 -2.76 5.26 13.70
CA ALA A 27 -3.26 6.63 13.62
C ALA A 27 -4.79 6.69 13.68
N ALA A 28 -5.49 5.80 12.99
CA ALA A 28 -6.96 5.76 12.98
C ALA A 28 -7.50 5.44 14.38
N LYS A 29 -6.90 4.45 15.07
CA LYS A 29 -7.21 4.13 16.47
C LYS A 29 -6.98 5.34 17.39
N ALA A 30 -5.85 6.02 17.25
CA ALA A 30 -5.54 7.21 18.05
C ALA A 30 -6.51 8.38 17.80
N ALA A 31 -7.01 8.52 16.57
CA ALA A 31 -8.00 9.52 16.17
C ALA A 31 -9.46 9.09 16.44
N ARG A 32 -9.68 7.88 16.98
CA ARG A 32 -11.01 7.27 17.20
C ARG A 32 -11.85 7.21 15.91
N ILE A 33 -11.19 7.04 14.77
CA ILE A 33 -11.84 6.80 13.49
C ILE A 33 -12.19 5.30 13.43
N PRO A 34 -13.46 4.91 13.29
CA PRO A 34 -13.85 3.51 13.21
C PRO A 34 -13.41 2.92 11.86
N PHE A 35 -12.72 1.79 11.89
CA PHE A 35 -12.29 1.04 10.71
C PHE A 35 -12.08 -0.43 11.08
N HIS A 36 -12.03 -1.30 10.08
CA HIS A 36 -11.55 -2.67 10.24
C HIS A 36 -10.34 -2.91 9.35
N GLY A 37 -9.55 -3.92 9.70
CA GLY A 37 -8.39 -4.28 8.91
C GLY A 37 -7.03 -3.89 9.49
N GLY A 38 -6.00 -4.13 8.70
CA GLY A 38 -4.60 -3.97 9.08
C GLY A 38 -3.65 -4.71 8.14
N PRO A 39 -2.41 -4.95 8.59
CA PRO A 39 -1.44 -5.73 7.82
C PRO A 39 -1.86 -7.19 7.70
N LEU A 40 -1.85 -7.73 6.48
CA LEU A 40 -2.04 -9.16 6.21
C LEU A 40 -0.72 -9.93 6.12
N GLY A 41 0.41 -9.24 6.02
CA GLY A 41 1.72 -9.85 5.83
C GLY A 41 2.84 -8.83 5.63
N ALA A 42 4.02 -9.32 5.24
CA ALA A 42 5.17 -8.49 4.91
C ALA A 42 5.13 -8.05 3.44
N GLY A 43 5.70 -6.88 3.11
CA GLY A 43 5.64 -6.31 1.75
C GLY A 43 6.11 -7.26 0.64
N ARG A 44 7.12 -8.10 0.93
CA ARG A 44 7.64 -9.11 -0.02
C ARG A 44 6.58 -10.11 -0.48
N GLU A 45 5.62 -10.46 0.38
CA GLU A 45 4.58 -11.46 0.09
C GLU A 45 3.58 -10.96 -0.95
N PHE A 46 3.50 -9.64 -1.14
CA PHE A 46 2.55 -8.99 -2.07
C PHE A 46 3.20 -8.51 -3.37
N ASN A 47 4.46 -8.88 -3.61
CA ASN A 47 5.21 -8.62 -4.84
C ASN A 47 5.14 -9.79 -5.86
N ALA A 48 4.27 -10.76 -5.59
CA ALA A 48 3.98 -11.90 -6.46
C ALA A 48 2.46 -12.11 -6.56
N GLU A 49 2.01 -13.19 -7.21
CA GLU A 49 0.58 -13.57 -7.16
C GLU A 49 0.24 -14.08 -5.75
N PHE A 50 -0.50 -13.28 -4.98
CA PHE A 50 -0.80 -13.55 -3.57
C PHE A 50 -2.26 -13.93 -3.29
N PHE A 51 -3.12 -13.89 -4.31
CA PHE A 51 -4.53 -14.22 -4.18
C PHE A 51 -5.08 -14.93 -5.42
N ASP A 52 -6.18 -15.64 -5.20
CA ASP A 52 -7.03 -16.19 -6.24
C ASP A 52 -8.36 -15.44 -6.26
N ALA A 53 -8.76 -14.98 -7.44
CA ALA A 53 -9.99 -14.23 -7.64
C ALA A 53 -11.19 -15.19 -7.74
N SER A 54 -12.32 -14.80 -7.16
CA SER A 54 -13.63 -15.39 -7.43
C SER A 54 -14.63 -14.30 -7.85
N ASP A 55 -15.81 -14.70 -8.31
CA ASP A 55 -16.81 -13.79 -8.88
C ASP A 55 -17.26 -12.65 -7.95
N ALA A 56 -17.13 -12.82 -6.63
CA ALA A 56 -17.55 -11.82 -5.64
C ALA A 56 -16.49 -11.57 -4.56
N ASP A 57 -15.32 -12.20 -4.65
CA ASP A 57 -14.37 -12.21 -3.55
C ASP A 57 -12.93 -12.48 -4.00
N VAL A 58 -12.03 -12.54 -3.01
CA VAL A 58 -10.67 -13.03 -3.13
C VAL A 58 -10.40 -14.11 -2.09
N ALA A 59 -9.47 -15.01 -2.40
CA ALA A 59 -8.85 -15.91 -1.43
C ALA A 59 -7.35 -15.66 -1.40
N PHE A 60 -6.80 -15.26 -0.26
CA PHE A 60 -5.37 -15.08 -0.07
C PHE A 60 -4.70 -16.45 0.02
N ARG A 61 -3.56 -16.60 -0.67
CA ARG A 61 -2.83 -17.88 -0.71
C ARG A 61 -2.08 -18.18 0.59
N GLY A 62 -1.72 -17.14 1.34
CA GLY A 62 -1.11 -17.28 2.67
C GLY A 62 -2.18 -17.54 3.73
N ALA A 63 -2.02 -18.61 4.51
CA ALA A 63 -3.02 -19.00 5.51
C ALA A 63 -3.27 -17.93 6.58
N ASP A 64 -2.22 -17.22 7.01
CA ASP A 64 -2.35 -16.12 7.99
C ASP A 64 -3.04 -14.90 7.38
N ALA A 65 -2.67 -14.53 6.14
CA ALA A 65 -3.31 -13.45 5.40
C ALA A 65 -4.80 -13.74 5.17
N GLU A 66 -5.13 -14.97 4.77
CA GLU A 66 -6.52 -15.39 4.58
C GLU A 66 -7.30 -15.37 5.88
N ARG A 67 -6.74 -15.89 6.97
CA ARG A 67 -7.40 -15.84 8.29
C ARG A 67 -7.70 -14.40 8.71
N HIS A 68 -6.70 -13.51 8.69
CA HIS A 68 -6.90 -12.11 9.05
C HIS A 68 -7.91 -11.41 8.13
N TYR A 69 -7.85 -11.68 6.83
CA TYR A 69 -8.82 -11.15 5.88
C TYR A 69 -10.26 -11.57 6.23
N ARG A 70 -10.48 -12.85 6.53
CA ARG A 70 -11.79 -13.36 6.95
C ARG A 70 -12.25 -12.76 8.27
N ASP A 71 -11.35 -12.63 9.23
CA ASP A 71 -11.65 -11.99 10.52
C ASP A 71 -12.12 -10.54 10.29
N PHE A 72 -11.42 -9.76 9.46
CA PHE A 72 -11.79 -8.37 9.15
C PHE A 72 -13.14 -8.23 8.44
N LEU A 73 -13.46 -9.13 7.51
CA LEU A 73 -14.79 -9.16 6.90
C LEU A 73 -15.87 -9.53 7.93
N GLY A 74 -15.57 -10.50 8.80
CA GLY A 74 -16.46 -10.90 9.89
C GLY A 74 -16.76 -9.77 10.87
N GLU A 75 -15.76 -8.95 11.22
CA GLU A 75 -15.96 -7.75 12.05
C GLU A 75 -16.85 -6.70 11.38
N LEU A 76 -16.83 -6.62 10.05
CA LEU A 76 -17.74 -5.79 9.25
C LEU A 76 -19.14 -6.42 9.07
N GLY A 77 -19.33 -7.68 9.49
CA GLY A 77 -20.57 -8.42 9.29
C GLY A 77 -20.82 -8.84 7.84
N ILE A 78 -19.78 -8.90 7.01
CA ILE A 78 -19.85 -9.34 5.61
C ILE A 78 -19.01 -10.60 5.40
N THR A 79 -19.25 -11.31 4.31
CA THR A 79 -18.53 -12.58 4.01
C THR A 79 -17.63 -12.49 2.79
N ARG A 80 -17.84 -11.49 1.93
CA ARG A 80 -17.16 -11.34 0.64
C ARG A 80 -16.77 -9.89 0.39
N LEU A 81 -15.69 -9.68 -0.37
CA LEU A 81 -15.25 -8.33 -0.71
C LEU A 81 -16.30 -7.51 -1.46
N ALA A 82 -17.06 -8.12 -2.37
CA ALA A 82 -18.07 -7.42 -3.16
C ALA A 82 -19.22 -6.83 -2.33
N ASP A 83 -19.42 -7.31 -1.10
CA ASP A 83 -20.44 -6.79 -0.18
C ASP A 83 -19.93 -5.56 0.61
N LEU A 84 -18.70 -5.10 0.37
CA LEU A 84 -18.09 -3.98 1.08
C LEU A 84 -18.77 -2.65 0.71
N GLY A 85 -19.54 -2.10 1.66
CA GLY A 85 -20.24 -0.81 1.52
C GLY A 85 -19.39 0.43 1.85
N VAL A 86 -18.10 0.26 2.15
CA VAL A 86 -17.17 1.33 2.54
C VAL A 86 -15.93 1.32 1.64
N PRO A 87 -15.13 2.41 1.58
CA PRO A 87 -13.89 2.40 0.81
C PRO A 87 -12.91 1.31 1.28
N LEU A 88 -12.20 0.73 0.30
CA LEU A 88 -11.04 -0.11 0.54
C LEU A 88 -9.78 0.77 0.48
N VAL A 89 -9.03 0.83 1.58
CA VAL A 89 -7.72 1.47 1.66
C VAL A 89 -6.65 0.40 1.63
N SER A 90 -5.67 0.52 0.74
CA SER A 90 -4.64 -0.51 0.58
C SER A 90 -3.24 0.01 0.38
N THR A 91 -2.26 -0.76 0.86
CA THR A 91 -0.82 -0.54 0.66
C THR A 91 -0.17 -1.62 -0.22
N PHE A 92 -0.95 -2.56 -0.77
CA PHE A 92 -0.39 -3.64 -1.59
C PHE A 92 0.34 -3.09 -2.83
N GLY A 93 1.44 -3.75 -3.18
CA GLY A 93 2.30 -3.37 -4.31
C GLY A 93 3.29 -2.24 -4.01
N PHE A 94 3.19 -1.58 -2.85
CA PHE A 94 4.07 -0.48 -2.48
C PHE A 94 5.24 -0.85 -1.57
N GLY A 95 5.56 -2.15 -1.47
CA GLY A 95 6.86 -2.65 -1.00
C GLY A 95 8.02 -2.32 -1.97
N VAL A 96 8.06 -1.09 -2.49
CA VAL A 96 8.91 -0.64 -3.60
C VAL A 96 10.40 -0.74 -3.26
N HIS A 97 10.76 -0.70 -1.99
CA HIS A 97 12.15 -0.90 -1.56
C HIS A 97 12.72 -2.27 -1.99
N PHE A 98 11.89 -3.31 -2.10
CA PHE A 98 12.32 -4.59 -2.65
C PHE A 98 12.61 -4.51 -4.15
N VAL A 99 11.71 -3.90 -4.92
CA VAL A 99 11.89 -3.65 -6.35
C VAL A 99 13.17 -2.85 -6.58
N ALA A 100 13.35 -1.80 -5.77
CA ALA A 100 14.47 -0.87 -5.83
C ALA A 100 15.79 -1.40 -5.26
N THR A 101 15.88 -2.65 -4.82
CA THR A 101 17.15 -3.26 -4.36
C THR A 101 18.24 -3.07 -5.43
N LYS A 102 19.37 -2.46 -5.08
CA LYS A 102 20.41 -1.99 -6.02
C LYS A 102 20.87 -3.09 -6.97
N GLU A 103 21.05 -4.30 -6.45
CA GLU A 103 21.51 -5.49 -7.18
C GLU A 103 20.59 -5.86 -8.35
N ASN A 104 19.28 -5.63 -8.23
CA ASN A 104 18.31 -5.92 -9.31
C ASN A 104 18.58 -5.09 -10.57
N TRP A 105 19.24 -3.94 -10.42
CA TRP A 105 19.38 -2.94 -11.48
C TRP A 105 20.77 -2.83 -12.06
N THR A 106 21.75 -3.54 -11.51
CA THR A 106 23.15 -3.51 -11.97
C THR A 106 23.28 -3.83 -13.45
N VAL A 107 22.48 -4.76 -13.96
CA VAL A 107 22.52 -5.17 -15.39
C VAL A 107 22.10 -4.05 -16.35
N TYR A 108 21.34 -3.06 -15.88
CA TYR A 108 20.86 -1.94 -16.68
C TYR A 108 21.76 -0.70 -16.58
N ARG A 109 22.88 -0.78 -15.85
CA ARG A 109 23.80 0.33 -15.65
C ARG A 109 24.96 0.30 -16.65
N GLY A 110 25.43 1.48 -17.02
CA GLY A 110 26.66 1.67 -17.77
C GLY A 110 27.90 1.33 -16.95
N ARG A 111 29.07 1.43 -17.59
CA ARG A 111 30.38 1.18 -16.94
C ARG A 111 30.70 2.19 -15.84
N ASP A 112 30.09 3.36 -15.88
CA ASP A 112 30.16 4.42 -14.87
C ASP A 112 29.19 4.20 -13.69
N GLY A 113 28.39 3.13 -13.72
CA GLY A 113 27.36 2.84 -12.72
C GLY A 113 26.08 3.68 -12.86
N ALA A 114 25.99 4.54 -13.87
CA ALA A 114 24.78 5.32 -14.14
C ALA A 114 23.77 4.53 -14.98
N PHE A 115 22.50 4.87 -14.88
CA PHE A 115 21.51 4.41 -15.86
C PHE A 115 21.70 5.15 -17.18
N PRO A 116 21.47 4.50 -18.34
CA PRO A 116 21.35 5.19 -19.61
C PRO A 116 20.30 6.32 -19.51
N PRO A 117 20.53 7.48 -20.17
CA PRO A 117 19.57 8.57 -20.16
C PRO A 117 18.17 8.11 -20.57
N GLY A 118 17.16 8.45 -19.77
CA GLY A 118 15.76 8.09 -20.01
C GLY A 118 15.36 6.66 -19.62
N PHE A 119 16.28 5.83 -19.12
CA PHE A 119 15.96 4.44 -18.73
C PHE A 119 14.83 4.37 -17.68
N LEU A 120 14.91 5.15 -16.60
CA LEU A 120 13.93 5.15 -15.52
C LEU A 120 12.55 5.72 -15.91
N THR A 121 12.44 6.30 -17.10
CA THR A 121 11.18 6.80 -17.68
C THR A 121 10.83 6.06 -18.97
N SER A 122 11.45 4.89 -19.21
CA SER A 122 11.25 4.10 -20.42
C SER A 122 10.17 3.04 -20.22
N GLY A 123 9.54 2.61 -21.31
CA GLY A 123 8.57 1.52 -21.27
C GLY A 123 9.14 0.20 -20.74
N LEU A 124 10.44 -0.07 -20.95
CA LEU A 124 11.07 -1.27 -20.38
C LEU A 124 11.12 -1.21 -18.84
N PHE A 125 11.46 -0.06 -18.28
CA PHE A 125 11.45 0.12 -16.82
C PHE A 125 10.03 -0.05 -16.28
N ASP A 126 9.04 0.56 -16.95
CA ASP A 126 7.64 0.44 -16.58
C ASP A 126 7.17 -1.02 -16.60
N ASP A 127 7.49 -1.77 -17.66
CA ASP A 127 7.12 -3.18 -17.81
C ASP A 127 7.71 -4.04 -16.69
N ILE A 128 8.97 -3.81 -16.30
CA ILE A 128 9.62 -4.52 -15.19
C ILE A 128 8.89 -4.24 -13.87
N VAL A 129 8.61 -2.97 -13.56
CA VAL A 129 7.95 -2.56 -12.32
C VAL A 129 6.51 -3.10 -12.28
N VAL A 130 5.75 -2.98 -13.38
CA VAL A 130 4.39 -3.50 -13.51
C VAL A 130 4.38 -5.03 -13.37
N ALA A 131 5.32 -5.74 -13.98
CA ALA A 131 5.44 -7.18 -13.83
C ALA A 131 5.69 -7.58 -12.37
N HIS A 132 6.50 -6.80 -11.64
CA HIS A 132 6.78 -7.06 -10.23
C HIS A 132 5.56 -6.80 -9.33
N ALA A 133 4.71 -5.83 -9.67
CA ALA A 133 3.51 -5.50 -8.91
C ALA A 133 2.22 -6.13 -9.48
N ARG A 134 2.32 -7.06 -10.44
CA ARG A 134 1.16 -7.57 -11.20
C ARG A 134 0.04 -8.12 -10.32
N GLY A 135 0.39 -8.81 -9.23
CA GLY A 135 -0.57 -9.35 -8.27
C GLY A 135 -1.36 -8.24 -7.58
N ALA A 136 -0.67 -7.19 -7.13
CA ALA A 136 -1.32 -6.02 -6.53
C ALA A 136 -2.21 -5.31 -7.55
N LEU A 137 -1.71 -5.01 -8.75
CA LEU A 137 -2.49 -4.37 -9.81
C LEU A 137 -3.74 -5.18 -10.19
N ARG A 138 -3.63 -6.51 -10.24
CA ARG A 138 -4.78 -7.42 -10.44
C ARG A 138 -5.78 -7.34 -9.29
N PHE A 139 -5.31 -7.32 -8.05
CA PHE A 139 -6.16 -7.16 -6.86
C PHE A 139 -6.96 -5.85 -6.91
N TYR A 140 -6.30 -4.72 -7.19
CA TYR A 140 -6.95 -3.43 -7.31
C TYR A 140 -8.04 -3.40 -8.39
N ARG A 141 -7.74 -3.93 -9.59
CA ARG A 141 -8.72 -4.03 -10.67
C ARG A 141 -9.90 -4.92 -10.30
N HIS A 142 -9.64 -6.04 -9.63
CA HIS A 142 -10.68 -6.97 -9.17
C HIS A 142 -11.60 -6.31 -8.14
N ALA A 143 -11.05 -5.65 -7.12
CA ALA A 143 -11.83 -4.90 -6.14
C ALA A 143 -12.67 -3.79 -6.80
N ARG A 144 -12.09 -3.05 -7.76
CA ARG A 144 -12.82 -2.03 -8.53
C ARG A 144 -13.95 -2.63 -9.38
N SER A 145 -13.81 -3.85 -9.87
CA SER A 145 -14.85 -4.53 -10.67
C SER A 145 -16.13 -4.78 -9.87
N PHE A 146 -16.05 -4.79 -8.53
CA PHE A 146 -17.20 -4.87 -7.63
C PHE A 146 -17.88 -3.51 -7.37
N GLY A 147 -17.40 -2.42 -7.97
CA GLY A 147 -17.91 -1.07 -7.73
C GLY A 147 -17.39 -0.41 -6.44
N ILE A 148 -16.45 -1.06 -5.73
CA ILE A 148 -15.85 -0.54 -4.49
C ILE A 148 -15.00 0.69 -4.81
N ARG A 149 -15.09 1.75 -3.99
CA ARG A 149 -14.13 2.86 -4.03
C ARG A 149 -12.80 2.39 -3.43
N VAL A 150 -11.72 2.43 -4.20
CA VAL A 150 -10.41 1.91 -3.77
C VAL A 150 -9.38 3.02 -3.72
N LEU A 151 -8.68 3.13 -2.60
CA LEU A 151 -7.59 4.06 -2.34
C LEU A 151 -6.30 3.29 -2.15
N ALA A 152 -5.29 3.60 -2.95
CA ALA A 152 -3.94 3.09 -2.84
C ALA A 152 -3.06 4.13 -2.15
N VAL A 153 -2.39 3.74 -1.06
CA VAL A 153 -1.56 4.63 -0.26
C VAL A 153 -0.10 4.45 -0.63
N LEU A 154 0.55 5.54 -1.06
CA LEU A 154 1.99 5.52 -1.32
C LEU A 154 2.78 5.25 -0.01
N PRO A 155 3.92 4.55 -0.11
CA PRO A 155 4.70 4.22 1.06
C PRO A 155 5.36 5.47 1.65
N PRO A 156 5.84 5.39 2.90
CA PRO A 156 6.78 6.38 3.45
C PRO A 156 7.97 6.59 2.50
N GLN A 157 8.47 7.82 2.40
CA GLN A 157 9.64 8.16 1.55
C GLN A 157 10.95 7.83 2.27
N ARG A 158 11.04 6.56 2.68
CA ARG A 158 12.13 6.00 3.49
C ARG A 158 12.83 4.92 2.68
N VAL A 159 13.94 5.30 2.06
CA VAL A 159 14.73 4.42 1.19
C VAL A 159 15.81 3.74 2.04
N PRO A 160 15.74 2.41 2.27
CA PRO A 160 16.77 1.73 3.03
C PRO A 160 18.10 1.69 2.25
N PRO A 161 19.26 1.51 2.90
CA PRO A 161 20.58 1.61 2.25
C PRO A 161 20.82 0.66 1.06
N LEU A 162 20.12 -0.48 1.04
CA LEU A 162 20.20 -1.47 -0.03
C LEU A 162 19.36 -1.10 -1.26
N SER A 163 18.45 -0.13 -1.14
CA SER A 163 17.62 0.34 -2.24
C SER A 163 18.25 1.54 -2.94
N ASP A 164 18.03 1.64 -4.25
CA ASP A 164 18.36 2.81 -5.04
C ASP A 164 17.22 3.83 -4.97
N ALA A 165 17.53 5.06 -4.55
CA ALA A 165 16.53 6.10 -4.34
C ALA A 165 15.86 6.55 -5.66
N ALA A 166 16.60 6.61 -6.77
CA ALA A 166 16.05 7.01 -8.06
C ALA A 166 15.08 5.96 -8.59
N VAL A 167 15.45 4.67 -8.48
CA VAL A 167 14.54 3.57 -8.80
C VAL A 167 13.31 3.56 -7.89
N PHE A 168 13.50 3.78 -6.58
CA PHE A 168 12.40 3.80 -5.61
C PHE A 168 11.35 4.87 -5.96
N GLN A 169 11.78 6.06 -6.37
CA GLN A 169 10.87 7.12 -6.80
C GLN A 169 10.20 6.78 -8.14
N ALA A 170 11.00 6.41 -9.14
CA ALA A 170 10.48 6.08 -10.47
C ALA A 170 9.46 4.93 -10.43
N ALA A 171 9.73 3.89 -9.65
CA ALA A 171 8.80 2.76 -9.50
C ALA A 171 7.48 3.16 -8.82
N GLN A 172 7.50 4.07 -7.84
CA GLN A 172 6.26 4.61 -7.26
C GLN A 172 5.44 5.38 -8.30
N ASP A 173 6.09 6.19 -9.15
CA ASP A 173 5.42 6.94 -10.20
C ASP A 173 4.80 6.02 -11.26
N THR A 174 5.52 4.99 -11.70
CA THR A 174 5.00 3.94 -12.59
C THR A 174 3.74 3.29 -11.99
N LEU A 175 3.80 2.85 -10.72
CA LEU A 175 2.67 2.17 -10.08
C LEU A 175 1.49 3.11 -9.85
N ALA A 176 1.74 4.34 -9.41
CA ALA A 176 0.71 5.35 -9.23
C ALA A 176 -0.02 5.66 -10.54
N SER A 177 0.72 5.77 -11.65
CA SER A 177 0.16 5.97 -12.99
C SER A 177 -0.70 4.79 -13.42
N ALA A 178 -0.20 3.55 -13.29
CA ALA A 178 -0.93 2.34 -13.65
C ALA A 178 -2.24 2.16 -12.86
N LEU A 179 -2.21 2.48 -11.57
CA LEU A 179 -3.38 2.42 -10.69
C LEU A 179 -4.39 3.53 -10.97
N THR A 180 -3.92 4.76 -11.19
CA THR A 180 -4.78 5.89 -11.59
C THR A 180 -5.50 5.58 -12.91
N GLY A 181 -4.78 5.03 -13.90
CA GLY A 181 -5.36 4.57 -15.16
C GLY A 181 -6.40 3.45 -15.02
N SER A 182 -6.40 2.75 -13.87
CA SER A 182 -7.40 1.73 -13.51
C SER A 182 -8.55 2.26 -12.64
N GLY A 183 -8.61 3.59 -12.44
CA GLY A 183 -9.65 4.24 -11.63
C GLY A 183 -9.49 4.04 -10.13
N VAL A 184 -8.26 3.75 -9.66
CA VAL A 184 -7.90 3.73 -8.22
C VAL A 184 -7.44 5.12 -7.82
N GLU A 185 -7.85 5.57 -6.64
CA GLU A 185 -7.42 6.86 -6.09
C GLU A 185 -6.05 6.70 -5.40
N ILE A 186 -5.11 7.59 -5.70
CA ILE A 186 -3.79 7.60 -5.04
C ILE A 186 -3.79 8.59 -3.88
N VAL A 187 -3.44 8.09 -2.69
CA VAL A 187 -3.10 8.92 -1.53
C VAL A 187 -1.60 9.20 -1.55
N ASP A 188 -1.23 10.29 -2.23
CA ASP A 188 0.14 10.78 -2.33
C ASP A 188 0.38 11.92 -1.33
N LEU A 189 1.32 11.70 -0.40
CA LEU A 189 1.75 12.70 0.57
C LEU A 189 3.17 13.22 0.33
N ARG A 190 3.87 12.80 -0.72
CA ARG A 190 5.30 13.09 -0.94
C ARG A 190 5.60 14.58 -0.75
N ALA A 191 4.84 15.45 -1.42
CA ALA A 191 4.98 16.91 -1.32
C ALA A 191 4.83 17.49 0.10
N ARG A 192 4.19 16.77 1.04
CA ARG A 192 3.99 17.21 2.44
C ARG A 192 4.98 16.58 3.41
N VAL A 193 5.51 15.40 3.10
CA VAL A 193 6.27 14.57 4.05
C VAL A 193 7.76 14.54 3.75
N THR A 194 8.18 15.01 2.58
CA THR A 194 9.60 15.07 2.23
C THR A 194 10.23 16.42 2.55
N ASP A 195 11.55 16.41 2.69
CA ASP A 195 12.38 17.61 2.66
C ASP A 195 12.80 17.96 1.22
N GLU A 196 13.71 18.93 1.08
CA GLU A 196 14.24 19.40 -0.22
C GLU A 196 15.03 18.33 -0.98
N SER A 197 15.53 17.30 -0.29
CA SER A 197 16.23 16.17 -0.90
C SER A 197 15.27 15.08 -1.40
N GLY A 198 13.97 15.20 -1.10
CA GLY A 198 12.97 14.16 -1.37
C GLY A 198 12.96 13.04 -0.33
N ALA A 199 13.74 13.15 0.75
CA ALA A 199 13.73 12.19 1.85
C ALA A 199 12.60 12.51 2.83
N GLN A 200 11.98 11.48 3.44
CA GLN A 200 10.97 11.71 4.47
C GLN A 200 11.55 12.46 5.66
N ARG A 201 10.84 13.49 6.11
CA ARG A 201 11.22 14.30 7.27
C ARG A 201 11.37 13.44 8.53
N PRO A 202 12.45 13.62 9.33
CA PRO A 202 12.74 12.77 10.48
C PRO A 202 11.60 12.65 11.49
N GLU A 203 10.84 13.73 11.73
CA GLU A 203 9.71 13.78 12.66
C GLU A 203 8.52 12.90 12.22
N LEU A 204 8.53 12.39 10.98
CA LEU A 204 7.53 11.49 10.42
C LEU A 204 8.03 10.03 10.33
N CYS A 205 9.28 9.76 10.67
CA CYS A 205 9.91 8.45 10.60
C CYS A 205 9.71 7.65 11.89
N GLU A 206 9.49 6.34 11.76
CA GLU A 206 9.52 5.42 12.91
C GLU A 206 10.97 5.21 13.38
N THR A 207 11.20 5.32 14.69
CA THR A 207 12.55 5.30 15.27
C THR A 207 13.14 3.89 15.19
N GLY A 208 14.37 3.78 14.64
CA GLY A 208 15.11 2.52 14.54
C GLY A 208 14.61 1.56 13.45
N ASP A 209 13.45 1.82 12.87
CA ASP A 209 12.96 1.15 11.68
C ASP A 209 13.45 1.91 10.43
N PRO A 210 13.85 1.28 9.31
CA PRO A 210 14.33 2.01 8.13
C PRO A 210 13.27 2.30 7.06
N ILE A 211 12.04 1.78 7.17
CA ILE A 211 11.03 1.79 6.08
C ILE A 211 9.67 2.33 6.51
N HIS A 212 9.31 2.30 7.80
CA HIS A 212 7.96 2.68 8.26
C HIS A 212 7.84 4.15 8.64
N GLY A 213 6.68 4.75 8.38
CA GLY A 213 6.30 6.03 8.99
C GLY A 213 5.85 5.82 10.43
N ASN A 214 5.96 6.86 11.25
CA ASN A 214 5.46 6.84 12.62
C ASN A 214 3.97 7.22 12.70
N LEU A 215 3.48 7.43 13.92
CA LEU A 215 2.11 7.86 14.17
C LEU A 215 1.75 9.21 13.51
N ALA A 216 2.68 10.17 13.47
CA ALA A 216 2.45 11.48 12.86
C ALA A 216 2.28 11.37 11.34
N PHE A 217 3.08 10.53 10.67
CA PHE A 217 2.87 10.20 9.27
C PHE A 217 1.47 9.60 9.02
N GLY A 218 1.06 8.63 9.84
CA GLY A 218 -0.27 8.03 9.74
C GLY A 218 -1.41 9.04 9.92
N ARG A 219 -1.24 10.05 10.78
CA ARG A 219 -2.23 11.14 10.94
C ARG A 219 -2.38 11.99 9.67
N LEU A 220 -1.27 12.32 9.01
CA LEU A 220 -1.32 13.08 7.76
C LEU A 220 -2.07 12.36 6.64
N LEU A 221 -2.03 11.01 6.63
CA LEU A 221 -2.79 10.19 5.69
C LEU A 221 -4.29 10.31 5.95
N LEU A 222 -4.71 10.23 7.21
CA LEU A 222 -6.11 10.38 7.59
C LEU A 222 -6.67 11.76 7.24
N ASP A 223 -5.88 12.81 7.50
CA ASP A 223 -6.25 14.20 7.18
C ASP A 223 -6.45 14.43 5.68
N ARG A 224 -5.87 13.58 4.81
CA ARG A 224 -6.02 13.68 3.36
C ARG A 224 -7.34 13.08 2.85
N GLY A 225 -8.17 12.55 3.75
CA GLY A 225 -9.51 12.08 3.43
C GLY A 225 -9.65 10.56 3.31
N LEU A 226 -8.82 9.81 4.04
CA LEU A 226 -9.17 8.42 4.39
C LEU A 226 -10.44 8.39 5.27
#